data_AF-A0A3M1C8I5-F1
#
_entry.id   AF-A0A3M1C8I5-F1
#
_cell.length_a   1.000
_cell.length_b   1.000
_cell.length_c   1.000
_cell.angle_alpha   90.00
_cell.angle_beta   90.00
_cell.angle_gamma   90.00
#
_symmetry.space_group_name_H-M   'P 1'
#
loop_
_entity.id
_entity.type
_entity.pdbx_description
1 polymer ?
#
loop_
_entity_poly.entity_id
_entity_poly.type
_entity_poly.pdbx_seq_one_letter_code
_entity_poly.pdbx_strand_id
1 'polypeptide(L)'
;MASLTPELEEARKQIEKIASSEGLDFFETIFEIVTYDELNQIAAKGGFPVRYPHWRFGMEYERLSKGYEFGLSKIYELVINTNPCYAYLMEGNEFLDQKLVMAHVYGHCDFFKNNQWFAPTNRKMIDEMANHATRIRRYMDRYGVEEVEDFIDKCLSIDNLIDIYSPYSKQKTPWPKEEKKSFPQQEEVESPFKVTREYMESFIKPPQKMEGSMESSSSNPKRFPEKPERDVMSFLMHYAPLEEWQQDVLSIIREEAYYFAPQGMTKIMNEGWASYWHSKLMTEKIMNDSEIIDFADRHSGTMAMAPGGFNPYKVGIELLRDIERRWNKGQFGKEWEECTDLRERENWDRKLGKGREKLFQVRRVYNDVMFIDEFLTEEFCVQNKMFVYQFNKRTGRFEINTKDFKAIKAKLLFQLTNFGNPI
;
A
#
# COMPACT_ATOMS: atom_id res chain seq x y z
N MET A 1 27.26 1.19 -12.33
CA MET A 1 25.89 0.81 -12.70
C MET A 1 25.90 0.56 -14.20
N ALA A 2 25.57 -0.67 -14.61
CA ALA A 2 25.65 -1.07 -16.01
C ALA A 2 24.50 -0.43 -16.79
N SER A 3 24.83 0.31 -17.85
CA SER A 3 23.86 0.76 -18.85
C SER A 3 23.18 -0.44 -19.49
N LEU A 4 21.92 -0.28 -19.92
CA LEU A 4 21.22 -1.27 -20.74
C LEU A 4 22.10 -1.74 -21.91
N THR A 5 21.98 -3.00 -22.29
CA THR A 5 22.59 -3.46 -23.56
C THR A 5 21.94 -2.72 -24.74
N PRO A 6 22.64 -2.59 -25.88
CA PRO A 6 22.07 -1.91 -27.05
C PRO A 6 20.70 -2.46 -27.49
N GLU A 7 20.51 -3.78 -27.38
CA GLU A 7 19.27 -4.47 -27.72
C GLU A 7 18.13 -4.12 -26.76
N LEU A 8 18.43 -4.05 -25.46
CA LEU A 8 17.45 -3.66 -24.44
C LEU A 8 17.11 -2.18 -24.51
N GLU A 9 18.07 -1.33 -24.84
CA GLU A 9 17.84 0.10 -25.05
C GLU A 9 16.95 0.35 -26.29
N GLU A 10 17.13 -0.41 -27.37
CA GLU A 10 16.24 -0.34 -28.54
C GLU A 10 14.83 -0.83 -28.19
N ALA A 11 14.71 -1.96 -27.48
CA ALA A 11 13.43 -2.46 -27.00
C ALA A 11 12.73 -1.42 -26.09
N ARG A 12 13.47 -0.82 -25.15
CA ARG A 12 12.97 0.24 -24.27
C ARG A 12 12.37 1.39 -25.07
N LYS A 13 13.11 1.95 -26.04
CA LYS A 13 12.64 3.05 -26.90
C LYS A 13 11.39 2.67 -27.71
N GLN A 14 11.37 1.45 -28.26
CA GLN A 14 10.23 0.96 -29.01
C GLN A 14 8.98 0.84 -28.12
N ILE A 15 9.11 0.21 -26.96
CA ILE A 15 8.02 0.01 -25.99
C ILE A 15 7.53 1.35 -25.47
N GLU A 16 8.44 2.27 -25.14
CA GLU A 16 8.12 3.64 -24.72
C GLU A 16 7.23 4.34 -25.76
N LYS A 17 7.67 4.34 -27.02
CA LYS A 17 6.93 4.95 -28.13
C LYS A 17 5.55 4.33 -28.31
N ILE A 18 5.44 3.00 -28.22
CA ILE A 18 4.18 2.27 -28.32
C ILE A 18 3.25 2.67 -27.16
N ALA A 19 3.74 2.65 -25.93
CA ALA A 19 3.00 3.02 -24.73
C ALA A 19 2.47 4.46 -24.81
N SER A 20 3.32 5.42 -25.19
CA SER A 20 2.89 6.82 -25.39
C SER A 20 1.88 6.97 -26.52
N SER A 21 1.99 6.19 -27.61
CA SER A 21 1.01 6.22 -28.71
C SER A 21 -0.38 5.73 -28.29
N GLU A 22 -0.45 4.89 -27.25
CA GLU A 22 -1.70 4.46 -26.63
C GLU A 22 -2.21 5.47 -25.56
N GLY A 23 -1.59 6.64 -25.44
CA GLY A 23 -2.05 7.67 -24.53
C GLY A 23 -1.70 7.42 -23.06
N LEU A 24 -0.77 6.51 -22.77
CA LEU A 24 -0.15 6.41 -21.46
C LEU A 24 0.74 7.65 -21.24
N ASP A 25 0.62 8.24 -20.05
CA ASP A 25 1.38 9.41 -19.62
C ASP A 25 2.18 9.04 -18.37
N PHE A 26 3.49 8.84 -18.52
CA PHE A 26 4.41 8.39 -17.48
C PHE A 26 5.53 9.42 -17.24
N PHE A 27 6.29 9.27 -16.16
CA PHE A 27 7.53 10.03 -15.95
C PHE A 27 8.64 9.48 -16.84
N GLU A 28 9.76 10.19 -16.93
CA GLU A 28 10.97 9.60 -17.50
C GLU A 28 11.31 8.31 -16.73
N THR A 29 11.37 7.18 -17.44
CA THR A 29 11.60 5.86 -16.84
C THR A 29 13.02 5.40 -17.15
N ILE A 30 13.81 5.22 -16.10
CA ILE A 30 15.18 4.72 -16.15
C ILE A 30 15.16 3.25 -15.75
N PHE A 31 15.65 2.40 -16.65
CA PHE A 31 15.83 0.97 -16.38
C PHE A 31 17.30 0.67 -16.09
N GLU A 32 17.54 -0.06 -15.01
CA GLU A 32 18.87 -0.51 -14.63
C GLU A 32 18.93 -2.04 -14.61
N ILE A 33 19.97 -2.61 -15.20
CA ILE A 33 20.22 -4.06 -15.11
C ILE A 33 20.89 -4.33 -13.78
N VAL A 34 20.32 -5.26 -13.01
CA VAL A 34 20.84 -5.70 -11.71
C VAL A 34 21.00 -7.21 -11.69
N THR A 35 21.99 -7.65 -10.93
CA THR A 35 22.16 -9.06 -10.60
C THR A 35 21.03 -9.55 -9.71
N TYR A 36 20.89 -10.87 -9.61
CA TYR A 36 19.94 -11.50 -8.70
C TYR A 36 20.14 -11.07 -7.23
N ASP A 37 21.39 -11.01 -6.77
CA ASP A 37 21.73 -10.60 -5.40
C ASP A 37 21.35 -9.13 -5.15
N GLU A 38 21.74 -8.24 -6.07
CA GLU A 38 21.39 -6.81 -6.00
C GLU A 38 19.87 -6.59 -5.98
N LEU A 39 19.12 -7.31 -6.81
CA LEU A 39 17.66 -7.19 -6.84
C LEU A 39 17.05 -7.54 -5.48
N ASN A 40 17.49 -8.64 -4.84
CA ASN A 40 17.02 -9.02 -3.51
C ASN A 40 17.42 -7.98 -2.45
N GLN A 41 18.62 -7.42 -2.52
CA GLN A 41 19.07 -6.38 -1.58
C GLN A 41 18.24 -5.11 -1.70
N ILE A 42 17.93 -4.68 -2.93
CA ILE A 42 17.10 -3.51 -3.19
C ILE A 42 15.65 -3.78 -2.80
N ALA A 43 15.11 -4.95 -3.12
CA ALA A 43 13.75 -5.35 -2.75
C ALA A 43 13.57 -5.45 -1.23
N ALA A 44 14.55 -5.98 -0.51
CA ALA A 44 14.55 -6.02 0.96
C ALA A 44 14.45 -4.63 1.58
N LYS A 45 15.01 -3.63 0.90
CA LYS A 45 14.95 -2.20 1.27
C LYS A 45 13.69 -1.48 0.74
N GLY A 46 12.69 -2.22 0.27
CA GLY A 46 11.45 -1.66 -0.27
C GLY A 46 11.62 -0.98 -1.63
N GLY A 47 12.62 -1.39 -2.41
CA GLY A 47 12.92 -0.82 -3.73
C GLY A 47 14.02 0.22 -3.73
N PHE A 48 14.51 0.66 -2.57
CA PHE A 48 15.48 1.75 -2.46
C PHE A 48 16.93 1.24 -2.33
N PRO A 49 17.91 1.84 -3.03
CA PRO A 49 19.32 1.47 -2.87
C PRO A 49 19.84 1.70 -1.44
N VAL A 50 19.40 2.79 -0.81
CA VAL A 50 19.81 3.23 0.52
C VAL A 50 18.59 3.42 1.41
N ARG A 51 18.68 2.85 2.62
CA ARG A 51 17.72 2.99 3.72
C ARG A 51 18.50 3.18 5.00
N TYR A 52 17.82 3.59 6.07
CA TYR A 52 18.42 3.60 7.40
C TYR A 52 18.94 2.21 7.80
N PRO A 53 20.04 2.13 8.56
CA PRO A 53 20.55 0.85 9.05
C PRO A 53 19.55 0.21 10.02
N HIS A 54 19.17 -1.04 9.78
CA HIS A 54 18.29 -1.81 10.65
C HIS A 54 18.34 -3.31 10.32
N TRP A 55 18.36 -4.18 11.32
CA TRP A 55 18.43 -5.64 11.15
C TRP A 55 17.29 -6.23 10.30
N ARG A 56 16.09 -5.66 10.36
CA ARG A 56 14.89 -6.06 9.55
C ARG A 56 15.23 -6.27 8.07
N PHE A 57 16.02 -5.38 7.48
CA PHE A 57 16.35 -5.46 6.05
C PHE A 57 17.22 -6.68 5.73
N GLY A 58 18.11 -7.08 6.64
CA GLY A 58 18.88 -8.32 6.51
C GLY A 58 17.99 -9.56 6.62
N MET A 59 17.05 -9.57 7.57
CA MET A 59 16.07 -10.65 7.68
C MET A 59 15.19 -10.77 6.43
N GLU A 60 14.76 -9.63 5.88
CA GLU A 60 13.96 -9.61 4.65
C GLU A 60 14.76 -10.11 3.44
N TYR A 61 16.02 -9.69 3.31
CA TYR A 61 16.92 -10.20 2.28
C TYR A 61 17.07 -11.73 2.35
N GLU A 62 17.31 -12.29 3.54
CA GLU A 62 17.39 -13.74 3.74
C GLU A 62 16.10 -14.47 3.33
N ARG A 63 14.94 -13.86 3.62
CA ARG A 63 13.63 -14.40 3.23
C ARG A 63 13.47 -14.41 1.71
N LEU A 64 13.75 -13.30 1.04
CA LEU A 64 13.62 -13.15 -0.41
C LEU A 64 14.60 -14.06 -1.15
N SER A 65 15.87 -14.07 -0.72
CA SER A 65 16.92 -14.87 -1.35
C SER A 65 16.62 -16.37 -1.25
N LYS A 66 16.23 -16.87 -0.08
CA LYS A 66 15.82 -18.28 0.07
C LYS A 66 14.52 -18.59 -0.69
N GLY A 67 13.56 -17.68 -0.67
CA GLY A 67 12.30 -17.82 -1.42
C GLY A 67 12.56 -18.04 -2.90
N TYR A 68 13.52 -17.33 -3.48
CA TYR A 68 13.90 -17.51 -4.87
C TYR A 68 14.76 -18.75 -5.10
N GLU A 69 15.76 -19.04 -4.24
CA GLU A 69 16.61 -20.23 -4.36
C GLU A 69 15.78 -21.53 -4.37
N PHE A 70 14.72 -21.59 -3.56
CA PHE A 70 13.79 -22.72 -3.52
C PHE A 70 12.64 -22.63 -4.55
N GLY A 71 12.63 -21.62 -5.42
CA GLY A 71 11.60 -21.42 -6.44
C GLY A 71 10.21 -21.11 -5.90
N LEU A 72 10.11 -20.61 -4.66
CA LEU A 72 8.87 -20.24 -3.99
C LEU A 72 8.36 -18.85 -4.41
N SER A 73 9.27 -17.94 -4.77
CA SER A 73 8.93 -16.57 -5.15
C SER A 73 9.92 -16.00 -6.16
N LYS A 74 9.41 -15.39 -7.24
CA LYS A 74 10.20 -14.66 -8.23
C LYS A 74 9.76 -13.19 -8.25
N ILE A 75 10.71 -12.27 -8.08
CA ILE A 75 10.47 -10.84 -8.29
C ILE A 75 10.58 -10.60 -9.80
N TYR A 76 9.44 -10.33 -10.44
CA TYR A 76 9.43 -10.05 -11.87
C TYR A 76 9.83 -8.60 -12.16
N GLU A 77 9.32 -7.68 -11.35
CA GLU A 77 9.54 -6.26 -11.49
C GLU A 77 9.82 -5.63 -10.13
N LEU A 78 10.54 -4.53 -10.14
CA LEU A 78 10.65 -3.63 -9.01
C LEU A 78 10.73 -2.20 -9.53
N VAL A 79 9.71 -1.41 -9.23
CA VAL A 79 9.58 -0.01 -9.67
C VAL A 79 9.47 0.96 -8.49
N ILE A 80 10.13 2.12 -8.60
CA ILE A 80 10.07 3.21 -7.62
C ILE A 80 9.29 4.39 -8.21
N ASN A 81 8.36 4.96 -7.43
CA ASN A 81 7.44 6.00 -7.90
C ASN A 81 8.01 7.44 -8.01
N THR A 82 9.32 7.59 -8.17
CA THR A 82 10.00 8.89 -8.24
C THR A 82 9.91 9.54 -9.62
N ASN A 83 10.43 10.77 -9.73
CA ASN A 83 10.63 11.46 -11.00
C ASN A 83 12.10 11.91 -11.12
N PRO A 84 12.94 11.22 -11.93
CA PRO A 84 12.58 10.10 -12.83
C PRO A 84 12.18 8.83 -12.08
N CYS A 85 11.37 8.00 -12.75
CA CYS A 85 10.93 6.70 -12.26
C CYS A 85 12.03 5.67 -12.51
N TYR A 86 12.42 4.93 -11.48
CA TYR A 86 13.46 3.90 -11.58
C TYR A 86 12.82 2.51 -11.57
N ALA A 87 13.31 1.64 -12.45
CA ALA A 87 12.92 0.25 -12.49
C ALA A 87 14.14 -0.66 -12.69
N TYR A 88 14.09 -1.83 -12.09
CA TYR A 88 15.21 -2.78 -12.11
C TYR A 88 14.86 -4.00 -12.96
N LEU A 89 15.78 -4.34 -13.88
CA LEU A 89 15.71 -5.48 -14.76
C LEU A 89 16.72 -6.53 -14.28
N MET A 90 16.25 -7.74 -13.99
CA MET A 90 17.14 -8.82 -13.57
C MET A 90 17.94 -9.34 -14.77
N GLU A 91 19.26 -9.39 -14.68
CA GLU A 91 20.14 -9.82 -15.78
C GLU A 91 19.84 -11.23 -16.32
N GLY A 92 19.37 -12.15 -15.47
CA GLY A 92 19.09 -13.54 -15.82
C GLY A 92 17.75 -13.78 -16.49
N ASN A 93 16.94 -12.74 -16.70
CA ASN A 93 15.66 -12.84 -17.39
C ASN A 93 15.85 -12.99 -18.91
N GLU A 94 15.01 -13.81 -19.53
CA GLU A 94 14.95 -13.94 -20.98
C GLU A 94 14.53 -12.61 -21.63
N PHE A 95 14.89 -12.41 -22.90
CA PHE A 95 14.59 -11.14 -23.60
C PHE A 95 13.09 -10.82 -23.62
N LEU A 96 12.23 -11.83 -23.73
CA LEU A 96 10.78 -11.67 -23.63
C LEU A 96 10.35 -11.17 -22.24
N ASP A 97 10.91 -11.74 -21.17
CA ASP A 97 10.63 -11.32 -19.79
C ASP A 97 11.06 -9.85 -19.59
N GLN A 98 12.19 -9.44 -20.18
CA GLN A 98 12.62 -8.03 -20.13
C GLN A 98 11.59 -7.10 -20.79
N LYS A 99 11.10 -7.45 -21.99
CA LYS A 99 10.05 -6.68 -22.68
C LYS A 99 8.75 -6.63 -21.88
N LEU A 100 8.35 -7.76 -21.28
CA LEU A 100 7.16 -7.84 -20.43
C LEU A 100 7.27 -6.90 -19.23
N VAL A 101 8.41 -6.92 -18.54
CA VAL A 101 8.69 -6.06 -17.39
C VAL A 101 8.70 -4.59 -17.80
N MET A 102 9.36 -4.24 -18.91
CA MET A 102 9.35 -2.86 -19.43
C MET A 102 7.92 -2.37 -19.70
N ALA A 103 7.11 -3.15 -20.41
CA ALA A 103 5.72 -2.79 -20.71
C ALA A 103 4.87 -2.66 -19.43
N HIS A 104 5.10 -3.52 -18.44
CA HIS A 104 4.42 -3.47 -17.15
C HIS A 104 4.80 -2.22 -16.34
N VAL A 105 6.09 -1.90 -16.27
CA VAL A 105 6.62 -0.71 -15.59
C VAL A 105 6.06 0.58 -16.19
N TYR A 106 5.92 0.68 -17.51
CA TYR A 106 5.26 1.84 -18.12
C TYR A 106 3.80 1.98 -17.68
N GLY A 107 3.08 0.86 -17.49
CA GLY A 107 1.76 0.86 -16.89
C GLY A 107 1.76 1.36 -15.44
N HIS A 108 2.67 0.89 -14.61
CA HIS A 108 2.82 1.38 -13.23
C HIS A 108 3.18 2.86 -13.17
N CYS A 109 4.16 3.30 -13.96
CA CYS A 109 4.61 4.69 -13.95
C CYS A 109 3.48 5.65 -14.38
N ASP A 110 2.69 5.24 -15.38
CA ASP A 110 1.47 5.94 -15.76
C ASP A 110 0.43 5.99 -14.63
N PHE A 111 0.24 4.88 -13.90
CA PHE A 111 -0.65 4.84 -12.74
C PHE A 111 -0.17 5.79 -11.63
N PHE A 112 1.11 5.73 -11.25
CA PHE A 112 1.71 6.57 -10.21
C PHE A 112 1.65 8.06 -10.52
N LYS A 113 1.77 8.42 -11.80
CA LYS A 113 1.71 9.82 -12.24
C LYS A 113 0.28 10.38 -12.20
N ASN A 114 -0.71 9.55 -12.54
CA ASN A 114 -2.06 10.04 -12.84
C ASN A 114 -3.12 9.71 -11.78
N ASN A 115 -2.87 8.78 -10.88
CA ASN A 115 -3.81 8.45 -9.81
C ASN A 115 -3.73 9.47 -8.66
N GLN A 116 -4.88 9.99 -8.24
CA GLN A 116 -4.94 11.06 -7.22
C GLN A 116 -4.37 10.66 -5.87
N TRP A 117 -4.39 9.36 -5.53
CA TRP A 117 -3.84 8.84 -4.27
C TRP A 117 -2.31 8.89 -4.25
N PHE A 118 -1.65 8.95 -5.41
CA PHE A 118 -0.22 9.17 -5.46
C PHE A 118 0.18 10.66 -5.46
N ALA A 119 -0.77 11.59 -5.56
CA ALA A 119 -0.46 13.02 -5.65
C ALA A 119 0.37 13.58 -4.47
N PRO A 120 0.16 13.17 -3.20
CA PRO A 120 0.95 13.66 -2.08
C PRO A 120 2.34 13.01 -1.93
N THR A 121 2.65 11.96 -2.71
CA THR A 121 3.92 11.22 -2.55
C THR A 121 5.13 12.06 -2.95
N ASN A 122 6.21 11.97 -2.17
CA ASN A 122 7.47 12.65 -2.45
C ASN A 122 8.13 12.04 -3.70
N ARG A 123 8.22 12.82 -4.79
CA ARG A 123 8.82 12.36 -6.06
C ARG A 123 10.34 12.29 -6.04
N LYS A 124 10.99 12.75 -4.96
CA LYS A 124 12.44 12.67 -4.71
C LYS A 124 12.75 11.76 -3.52
N MET A 125 11.92 10.74 -3.30
CA MET A 125 12.08 9.87 -2.13
C MET A 125 13.41 9.13 -2.09
N ILE A 126 14.09 8.91 -3.22
CA ILE A 126 15.45 8.33 -3.23
C ILE A 126 16.43 9.22 -2.43
N ASP A 127 16.38 10.54 -2.65
CA ASP A 127 17.24 11.50 -1.93
C ASP A 127 16.85 11.56 -0.45
N GLU A 128 15.55 11.56 -0.16
CA GLU A 128 15.05 11.64 1.21
C GLU A 128 15.39 10.39 2.04
N MET A 129 15.26 9.20 1.45
CA MET A 129 15.68 7.94 2.09
C MET A 129 17.19 7.94 2.40
N ALA A 130 18.02 8.53 1.54
CA ALA A 130 19.45 8.70 1.80
C ALA A 130 19.72 9.72 2.93
N ASN A 131 18.92 10.80 3.01
CA ASN A 131 18.97 11.77 4.11
C ASN A 131 18.55 11.13 5.45
N HIS A 132 17.47 10.36 5.46
CA HIS A 132 17.02 9.55 6.60
C HIS A 132 18.13 8.64 7.09
N ALA A 133 18.75 7.87 6.17
CA ALA A 133 19.84 6.97 6.51
C ALA A 133 21.03 7.69 7.15
N THR A 134 21.36 8.88 6.65
CA THR A 134 22.44 9.71 7.20
C THR A 134 22.11 10.24 8.59
N ARG A 135 20.87 10.68 8.83
CA ARG A 135 20.40 11.14 10.15
C ARG A 135 20.43 10.01 11.17
N ILE A 136 19.89 8.85 10.84
CA ILE A 136 19.90 7.68 11.73
C ILE A 136 21.32 7.24 12.07
N ARG A 137 22.24 7.18 11.09
CA ARG A 137 23.65 6.87 11.38
C ARG A 137 24.28 7.86 12.35
N ARG A 138 24.01 9.16 12.20
CA ARG A 138 24.51 10.18 13.14
C ARG A 138 23.97 9.98 14.55
N TYR A 139 22.74 9.50 14.70
CA TYR A 139 22.19 9.16 16.01
C TYR A 139 22.83 7.90 16.58
N MET A 140 23.03 6.86 15.77
CA MET A 140 23.76 5.65 16.18
C MET A 140 25.19 5.96 16.64
N ASP A 141 25.90 6.85 15.95
CA ASP A 141 27.25 7.28 16.32
C ASP A 141 27.29 8.02 17.67
N ARG A 142 26.21 8.70 18.06
CA ARG A 142 26.13 9.52 19.28
C ARG A 142 25.57 8.76 20.48
N TYR A 143 24.53 7.96 20.28
CA TYR A 143 23.74 7.32 21.33
C TYR A 143 23.97 5.80 21.41
N GLY A 144 24.68 5.22 20.43
CA GLY A 144 24.89 3.78 20.32
C GLY A 144 23.92 3.13 19.33
N VAL A 145 24.38 2.04 18.71
CA VAL A 145 23.59 1.29 17.72
C VAL A 145 22.35 0.66 18.36
N GLU A 146 22.54 -0.04 19.48
CA GLU A 146 21.46 -0.77 20.19
C GLU A 146 20.33 0.17 20.64
N GLU A 147 20.66 1.31 21.25
CA GLU A 147 19.65 2.25 21.77
C GLU A 147 18.77 2.83 20.65
N VAL A 148 19.37 3.19 19.52
CA VAL A 148 18.65 3.74 18.38
C VAL A 148 17.84 2.65 17.67
N GLU A 149 18.41 1.46 17.50
CA GLU A 149 17.74 0.31 16.87
C GLU A 149 16.53 -0.16 17.67
N ASP A 150 16.66 -0.30 19.00
CA ASP A 150 15.55 -0.62 19.91
C ASP A 150 14.42 0.41 19.84
N PHE A 151 14.76 1.69 19.66
CA PHE A 151 13.76 2.73 19.48
C PHE A 151 13.10 2.67 18.09
N ILE A 152 13.85 2.37 17.04
CA ILE A 152 13.29 2.12 15.69
C ILE A 152 12.33 0.93 15.73
N ASP A 153 12.68 -0.17 16.41
CA ASP A 153 11.81 -1.35 16.56
C ASP A 153 10.48 -0.98 17.23
N LYS A 154 10.50 -0.13 18.27
CA LYS A 154 9.28 0.42 18.89
C LYS A 154 8.47 1.23 17.89
N CYS A 155 9.11 2.10 17.10
CA CYS A 155 8.42 2.89 16.07
C CYS A 155 7.80 2.00 14.98
N LEU A 156 8.52 0.97 14.52
CA LEU A 156 8.05 0.02 13.51
C LEU A 156 6.92 -0.88 13.97
N SER A 157 6.70 -1.02 15.29
CA SER A 157 5.55 -1.75 15.82
C SER A 157 4.21 -1.01 15.66
N ILE A 158 4.26 0.30 15.37
CA ILE A 158 3.12 1.20 15.23
C ILE A 158 3.12 1.97 13.91
N ASP A 159 3.95 1.57 12.94
CA ASP A 159 4.09 2.26 11.64
C ASP A 159 2.81 2.23 10.79
N ASN A 160 1.92 1.28 11.08
CA ASN A 160 0.61 1.15 10.47
C ASN A 160 -0.49 1.99 11.16
N LEU A 161 -0.22 2.62 12.31
CA LEU A 161 -1.18 3.43 13.08
C LEU A 161 -1.13 4.91 12.68
N ILE A 162 -1.08 5.17 11.37
CA ILE A 162 -1.14 6.51 10.78
C ILE A 162 -2.53 6.80 10.22
N ASP A 163 -2.92 8.07 10.16
CA ASP A 163 -4.11 8.45 9.39
C ASP A 163 -3.74 8.58 7.91
N ILE A 164 -3.95 7.50 7.17
CA ILE A 164 -3.68 7.43 5.72
C ILE A 164 -4.46 8.47 4.91
N TYR A 165 -5.56 9.03 5.43
CA TYR A 165 -6.36 10.03 4.74
C TYR A 165 -5.90 11.47 5.01
N SER A 166 -5.07 11.68 6.04
CA SER A 166 -4.57 12.99 6.45
C SER A 166 -3.89 13.78 5.33
N PRO A 167 -3.02 13.19 4.47
CA PRO A 167 -2.37 13.92 3.38
C PRO A 167 -3.33 14.50 2.33
N TYR A 168 -4.55 13.96 2.22
CA TYR A 168 -5.57 14.41 1.27
C TYR A 168 -6.54 15.43 1.87
N SER A 169 -6.49 15.65 3.18
CA SER A 169 -7.33 16.63 3.85
C SER A 169 -6.71 18.04 3.75
N LYS A 170 -7.50 19.02 3.30
CA LYS A 170 -7.11 20.44 3.31
C LYS A 170 -7.11 21.04 4.72
N GLN A 171 -7.84 20.42 5.65
CA GLN A 171 -7.80 20.78 7.05
C GLN A 171 -6.56 20.10 7.65
N LYS A 172 -5.41 20.76 7.57
CA LYS A 172 -4.33 20.45 8.51
C LYS A 172 -4.93 20.69 9.89
N THR A 173 -5.12 19.66 10.70
CA THR A 173 -5.38 19.83 12.12
C THR A 173 -4.23 20.68 12.65
N PRO A 174 -4.42 21.98 12.95
CA PRO A 174 -3.32 22.80 13.41
C PRO A 174 -3.01 22.26 14.80
N TRP A 175 -1.85 21.63 14.95
CA TRP A 175 -1.33 21.34 16.26
C TRP A 175 -1.21 22.68 17.00
N PRO A 176 -1.73 22.78 18.24
CA PRO A 176 -1.58 24.00 19.04
C PRO A 176 -0.09 24.36 19.07
N LYS A 177 0.27 25.56 18.62
CA LYS A 177 1.64 26.07 18.72
C LYS A 177 2.10 25.94 20.18
N GLU A 178 3.25 25.30 20.36
CA GLU A 178 4.08 25.25 21.56
C GLU A 178 3.45 25.85 22.83
N GLU A 179 2.52 25.13 23.43
CA GLU A 179 2.53 25.03 24.88
C GLU A 179 3.09 23.65 25.16
N LYS A 180 4.32 23.58 25.66
CA LYS A 180 4.80 22.40 26.39
C LYS A 180 3.82 22.20 27.54
N LYS A 181 2.69 21.55 27.30
CA LYS A 181 1.84 21.03 28.35
C LYS A 181 2.66 19.90 28.94
N SER A 182 3.40 20.25 29.99
CA SER A 182 3.84 19.29 30.98
C SER A 182 2.68 18.32 31.17
N PHE A 183 2.95 17.02 31.03
CA PHE A 183 2.09 16.04 31.67
C PHE A 183 1.79 16.54 33.08
N PRO A 184 0.61 16.27 33.65
CA PRO A 184 0.53 16.30 35.10
C PRO A 184 1.57 15.27 35.55
N GLN A 185 2.77 15.77 35.92
CA GLN A 185 3.56 15.11 36.94
C GLN A 185 2.53 14.81 38.01
N GLN A 186 2.43 13.55 38.41
CA GLN A 186 1.81 13.28 39.70
C GLN A 186 2.49 14.25 40.65
N GLU A 187 1.75 15.25 41.11
CA GLU A 187 2.23 16.14 42.15
C GLU A 187 2.56 15.18 43.29
N GLU A 188 3.86 14.92 43.48
CA GLU A 188 4.34 14.48 44.76
C GLU A 188 3.88 15.59 45.70
N VAL A 189 2.78 15.31 46.40
CA VAL A 189 2.32 16.14 47.50
C VAL A 189 3.49 16.16 48.46
N GLU A 190 4.28 17.25 48.44
CA GLU A 190 5.32 17.48 49.42
C GLU A 190 4.67 17.48 50.80
N SER A 191 4.70 16.32 51.45
CA SER A 191 4.38 16.17 52.85
C SER A 191 5.30 17.11 53.64
N PRO A 192 4.81 17.92 54.59
CA PRO A 192 5.64 18.85 55.37
C PRO A 192 6.69 18.16 56.26
N PHE A 193 6.75 16.82 56.25
CA PHE A 193 7.65 16.03 57.06
C PHE A 193 8.47 15.08 56.20
N LYS A 194 9.80 15.29 56.17
CA LYS A 194 10.76 14.36 55.55
C LYS A 194 10.67 13.00 56.23
N VAL A 195 10.07 12.04 55.53
CA VAL A 195 10.08 10.63 55.94
C VAL A 195 11.42 10.04 55.54
N THR A 196 12.24 9.65 56.51
CA THR A 196 13.56 9.06 56.25
C THR A 196 13.51 7.55 55.99
N ARG A 197 12.35 6.88 56.15
CA ARG A 197 12.18 5.43 55.90
C ARG A 197 10.74 5.06 55.48
N GLU A 198 10.64 4.30 54.39
CA GLU A 198 9.43 3.97 53.61
C GLU A 198 8.34 3.19 54.40
N TYR A 199 8.70 2.43 55.43
CA TYR A 199 7.72 1.62 56.20
C TYR A 199 6.87 2.42 57.21
N MET A 200 7.16 3.72 57.43
CA MET A 200 6.43 4.54 58.41
C MET A 200 5.25 5.34 57.83
N GLU A 201 5.00 5.25 56.51
CA GLU A 201 3.91 6.00 55.86
C GLU A 201 2.51 5.49 56.21
N SER A 202 2.37 4.22 56.57
CA SER A 202 1.07 3.57 56.83
C SER A 202 0.46 3.92 58.20
N PHE A 203 1.21 4.52 59.12
CA PHE A 203 0.78 4.75 60.51
C PHE A 203 0.46 6.22 60.87
N ILE A 204 0.58 7.19 59.95
CA ILE A 204 0.40 8.63 60.22
C ILE A 204 -0.85 9.22 59.51
N LYS A 205 -1.91 8.42 59.30
CA LYS A 205 -3.22 8.97 58.86
C LYS A 205 -4.30 8.68 59.91
N PRO A 206 -4.62 9.61 60.82
CA PRO A 206 -5.81 9.48 61.67
C PRO A 206 -7.07 9.76 60.84
N PRO A 207 -8.20 9.06 61.08
CA PRO A 207 -9.43 9.31 60.35
C PRO A 207 -10.15 10.51 60.96
N GLN A 208 -9.91 11.71 60.44
CA GLN A 208 -10.66 12.89 60.86
C GLN A 208 -11.86 13.09 59.93
N LYS A 209 -13.06 12.79 60.44
CA LYS A 209 -14.33 13.23 59.88
C LYS A 209 -14.32 14.77 59.79
N MET A 210 -14.49 15.30 58.58
CA MET A 210 -15.01 16.65 58.37
C MET A 210 -16.22 16.56 57.45
N GLU A 211 -17.40 16.70 58.05
CA GLU A 211 -18.61 17.13 57.37
C GLU A 211 -18.51 18.65 57.15
N GLY A 212 -18.64 19.10 55.90
CA GLY A 212 -18.73 20.54 55.59
C GLY A 212 -18.19 20.89 54.21
N SER A 213 -19.11 21.29 53.31
CA SER A 213 -18.89 21.82 51.95
C SER A 213 -18.11 20.93 50.97
N MET A 214 -18.79 19.91 50.45
CA MET A 214 -18.57 19.50 49.06
C MET A 214 -19.11 20.59 48.13
N GLU A 215 -18.33 21.66 47.92
CA GLU A 215 -18.37 22.31 46.62
C GLU A 215 -17.74 21.32 45.64
N SER A 216 -18.60 20.63 44.92
CA SER A 216 -18.25 19.80 43.78
C SER A 216 -17.64 20.69 42.70
N SER A 217 -16.35 20.98 42.81
CA SER A 217 -15.53 21.23 41.63
C SER A 217 -15.46 19.92 40.86
N SER A 218 -16.53 19.62 40.12
CA SER A 218 -16.55 18.63 39.05
C SER A 218 -15.64 19.14 37.94
N SER A 219 -14.33 19.14 38.19
CA SER A 219 -13.36 19.10 37.11
C SER A 219 -13.52 17.72 36.47
N ASN A 220 -14.48 17.61 35.54
CA ASN A 220 -14.42 16.53 34.57
C ASN A 220 -12.99 16.56 34.01
N PRO A 221 -12.20 15.48 34.16
CA PRO A 221 -10.87 15.46 33.56
C PRO A 221 -11.05 15.81 32.09
N LYS A 222 -10.43 16.91 31.65
CA LYS A 222 -10.50 17.34 30.25
C LYS A 222 -10.09 16.12 29.44
N ARG A 223 -10.99 15.61 28.59
CA ARG A 223 -10.69 14.47 27.73
C ARG A 223 -9.43 14.83 26.94
N PHE A 224 -8.39 14.02 27.12
CA PHE A 224 -7.12 14.20 26.45
C PHE A 224 -6.90 12.98 25.55
N PRO A 225 -6.72 13.18 24.23
CA PRO A 225 -6.85 14.45 23.49
C PRO A 225 -8.29 14.99 23.46
N GLU A 226 -8.44 16.30 23.19
CA GLU A 226 -9.76 16.97 23.11
C GLU A 226 -10.66 16.37 22.03
N LYS A 227 -10.04 15.83 20.97
CA LYS A 227 -10.67 15.06 19.91
C LYS A 227 -9.89 13.75 19.71
N PRO A 228 -10.57 12.63 19.43
CA PRO A 228 -9.89 11.39 19.05
C PRO A 228 -8.97 11.63 17.85
N GLU A 229 -7.69 11.29 17.99
CA GLU A 229 -6.70 11.39 16.91
C GLU A 229 -6.48 9.99 16.33
N ARG A 230 -6.55 9.87 15.00
CA ARG A 230 -6.37 8.59 14.31
C ARG A 230 -4.89 8.29 14.04
N ASP A 231 -4.07 9.32 13.86
CA ASP A 231 -2.63 9.21 13.67
C ASP A 231 -1.91 9.13 15.03
N VAL A 232 -1.64 7.90 15.46
CA VAL A 232 -0.99 7.62 16.74
C VAL A 232 0.47 8.07 16.73
N MET A 233 1.16 7.91 15.60
CA MET A 233 2.55 8.37 15.48
C MET A 233 2.66 9.88 15.65
N SER A 234 1.80 10.66 14.96
CA SER A 234 1.74 12.11 15.11
C SER A 234 1.35 12.50 16.53
N PHE A 235 0.41 11.80 17.15
CA PHE A 235 0.03 12.05 18.54
C PHE A 235 1.22 11.88 19.50
N LEU A 236 1.97 10.78 19.39
CA LEU A 236 3.16 10.53 20.20
C LEU A 236 4.26 11.56 19.94
N MET A 237 4.49 11.96 18.69
CA MET A 237 5.46 13.00 18.37
C MET A 237 5.21 14.33 19.08
N HIS A 238 3.96 14.70 19.36
CA HIS A 238 3.63 15.99 19.97
C HIS A 238 3.47 15.92 21.49
N TYR A 239 3.04 14.77 22.02
CA TYR A 239 2.68 14.65 23.42
C TYR A 239 3.56 13.71 24.21
N ALA A 240 4.22 12.72 23.62
CA ALA A 240 5.07 11.82 24.39
C ALA A 240 6.34 12.55 24.85
N PRO A 241 6.91 12.18 26.02
CA PRO A 241 8.14 12.77 26.54
C PRO A 241 9.36 12.20 25.81
N LEU A 242 9.47 12.47 24.51
CA LEU A 242 10.55 12.00 23.64
C LEU A 242 11.71 12.99 23.66
N GLU A 243 12.93 12.46 23.57
CA GLU A 243 14.10 13.27 23.27
C GLU A 243 14.07 13.78 21.82
N GLU A 244 14.82 14.85 21.52
CA GLU A 244 14.83 15.46 20.18
C GLU A 244 15.18 14.44 19.07
N TRP A 245 16.12 13.54 19.32
CA TRP A 245 16.51 12.51 18.35
C TRP A 245 15.45 11.41 18.19
N GLN A 246 14.73 11.07 19.26
CA GLN A 246 13.63 10.09 19.23
C GLN A 246 12.44 10.65 18.45
N GLN A 247 12.11 11.93 18.66
CA GLN A 247 11.09 12.62 17.90
C GLN A 247 11.45 12.67 16.41
N ASP A 248 12.73 12.88 16.09
CA ASP A 248 13.25 12.87 14.72
C ASP A 248 13.15 11.49 14.05
N VAL A 249 13.53 10.43 14.76
CA VAL A 249 13.40 9.04 14.29
C VAL A 249 11.94 8.68 14.03
N LEU A 250 11.03 9.03 14.95
CA LEU A 250 9.61 8.77 14.79
C LEU A 250 9.03 9.54 13.59
N SER A 251 9.49 10.78 13.37
CA SER A 251 9.17 11.58 12.18
C SER A 251 9.60 10.87 10.89
N ILE A 252 10.83 10.36 10.84
CA ILE A 252 11.39 9.63 9.69
C ILE A 252 10.52 8.41 9.36
N ILE A 253 10.26 7.54 10.35
CA ILE A 253 9.46 6.33 10.13
C ILE A 253 8.04 6.67 9.67
N ARG A 254 7.43 7.72 10.24
CA ARG A 254 6.11 8.20 9.85
C ARG A 254 6.09 8.70 8.40
N GLU A 255 7.09 9.48 7.99
CA GLU A 255 7.21 9.98 6.61
C GLU A 255 7.35 8.83 5.60
N GLU A 256 8.16 7.82 5.92
CA GLU A 256 8.28 6.63 5.09
C GLU A 256 6.98 5.81 5.02
N ALA A 257 6.27 5.65 6.14
CA ALA A 257 4.97 4.97 6.18
C ALA A 257 3.94 5.68 5.27
N TYR A 258 3.92 7.02 5.28
CA TYR A 258 3.07 7.80 4.38
C TYR A 258 3.42 7.64 2.90
N TYR A 259 4.70 7.43 2.58
CA TYR A 259 5.12 7.19 1.21
C TYR A 259 4.67 5.84 0.66
N PHE A 260 4.61 4.80 1.49
CA PHE A 260 4.16 3.46 1.08
C PHE A 260 2.64 3.26 1.18
N ALA A 261 1.93 4.11 1.92
CA ALA A 261 0.50 3.97 2.13
C ALA A 261 -0.30 3.91 0.80
N PRO A 262 -0.07 4.78 -0.20
CA PRO A 262 -0.80 4.71 -1.48
C PRO A 262 -0.64 3.38 -2.22
N GLN A 263 0.56 2.77 -2.21
CA GLN A 263 0.83 1.47 -2.82
C GLN A 263 -0.03 0.37 -2.18
N GLY A 264 -0.26 0.44 -0.87
CA GLY A 264 -1.19 -0.44 -0.17
C GLY A 264 -2.66 -0.15 -0.53
N MET A 265 -3.02 1.12 -0.70
CA MET A 265 -4.40 1.56 -1.00
C MET A 265 -4.86 1.24 -2.41
N THR A 266 -3.93 1.08 -3.34
CA THR A 266 -4.23 0.91 -4.76
C THR A 266 -3.58 -0.35 -5.34
N LYS A 267 -3.26 -1.35 -4.54
CA LYS A 267 -2.53 -2.54 -4.98
C LYS A 267 -3.26 -3.27 -6.12
N ILE A 268 -4.53 -3.60 -5.93
CA ILE A 268 -5.34 -4.31 -6.94
C ILE A 268 -5.43 -3.48 -8.22
N MET A 269 -5.68 -2.17 -8.09
CA MET A 269 -5.79 -1.29 -9.25
C MET A 269 -4.47 -1.11 -9.99
N ASN A 270 -3.36 -0.90 -9.26
CA ASN A 270 -2.04 -0.66 -9.83
C ASN A 270 -1.54 -1.90 -10.57
N GLU A 271 -1.57 -3.06 -9.91
CA GLU A 271 -1.20 -4.34 -10.54
C GLU A 271 -2.14 -4.66 -11.70
N GLY A 272 -3.44 -4.44 -11.53
CA GLY A 272 -4.44 -4.63 -12.59
C GLY A 272 -4.20 -3.74 -13.80
N TRP A 273 -3.86 -2.46 -13.60
CA TRP A 273 -3.61 -1.49 -14.65
C TRP A 273 -2.34 -1.83 -15.45
N ALA A 274 -1.24 -2.10 -14.75
CA ALA A 274 -0.01 -2.53 -15.37
C ALA A 274 -0.20 -3.87 -16.12
N SER A 275 -1.00 -4.78 -15.56
CA SER A 275 -1.35 -6.05 -16.21
C SER A 275 -2.28 -5.90 -17.41
N TYR A 276 -3.20 -4.94 -17.39
CA TYR A 276 -4.04 -4.64 -18.54
C TYR A 276 -3.17 -4.15 -19.71
N TRP A 277 -2.29 -3.19 -19.44
CA TRP A 277 -1.44 -2.60 -20.48
C TRP A 277 -0.36 -3.53 -20.97
N HIS A 278 0.35 -4.24 -20.09
CA HIS A 278 1.37 -5.17 -20.58
C HIS A 278 0.75 -6.25 -21.47
N SER A 279 -0.49 -6.66 -21.22
CA SER A 279 -1.14 -7.75 -21.93
C SER A 279 -1.55 -7.25 -23.30
N LYS A 280 -2.15 -6.07 -23.35
CA LYS A 280 -2.56 -5.40 -24.58
C LYS A 280 -1.36 -5.04 -25.47
N LEU A 281 -0.37 -4.35 -24.91
CA LEU A 281 0.80 -3.89 -25.67
C LEU A 281 1.64 -5.07 -26.17
N MET A 282 1.86 -6.09 -25.33
CA MET A 282 2.61 -7.27 -25.73
C MET A 282 1.90 -7.99 -26.87
N THR A 283 0.61 -8.31 -26.71
CA THR A 283 -0.12 -9.13 -27.68
C THR A 283 -0.45 -8.41 -28.99
N GLU A 284 -0.60 -7.09 -28.98
CA GLU A 284 -0.99 -6.34 -30.19
C GLU A 284 0.18 -5.69 -30.93
N LYS A 285 1.29 -5.36 -30.24
CA LYS A 285 2.30 -4.43 -30.79
C LYS A 285 3.78 -4.72 -30.50
N ILE A 286 4.10 -5.48 -29.45
CA ILE A 286 5.50 -5.67 -29.01
C ILE A 286 6.02 -7.09 -29.28
N MET A 287 5.22 -8.12 -29.01
CA MET A 287 5.68 -9.51 -29.11
C MET A 287 5.65 -10.02 -30.55
N ASN A 288 6.56 -10.93 -30.86
CA ASN A 288 6.58 -11.66 -32.13
C ASN A 288 5.78 -12.97 -32.00
N ASP A 289 5.34 -13.53 -33.13
CA ASP A 289 4.59 -14.79 -33.18
C ASP A 289 5.31 -15.95 -32.47
N SER A 290 6.66 -15.96 -32.49
CA SER A 290 7.47 -16.99 -31.83
C SER A 290 7.45 -16.91 -30.30
N GLU A 291 7.04 -15.77 -29.72
CA GLU A 291 7.10 -15.50 -28.28
C GLU A 291 5.76 -15.75 -27.57
N ILE A 292 4.71 -16.12 -28.32
CA ILE A 292 3.34 -16.20 -27.80
C ILE A 292 3.16 -17.25 -26.70
N ILE A 293 3.81 -18.41 -26.84
CA ILE A 293 3.70 -19.51 -25.87
C ILE A 293 4.39 -19.12 -24.57
N ASP A 294 5.61 -18.61 -24.68
CA ASP A 294 6.40 -18.16 -23.53
C ASP A 294 5.67 -17.02 -22.81
N PHE A 295 5.12 -16.05 -23.55
CA PHE A 295 4.33 -14.97 -22.96
C PHE A 295 3.11 -15.50 -22.22
N ALA A 296 2.37 -16.45 -22.82
CA ALA A 296 1.19 -17.02 -22.20
C ALA A 296 1.53 -17.80 -20.91
N ASP A 297 2.65 -18.53 -20.89
CA ASP A 297 3.12 -19.24 -19.71
C ASP A 297 3.46 -18.26 -18.57
N ARG A 298 4.30 -17.24 -18.86
CA ARG A 298 4.70 -16.21 -17.89
C ARG A 298 3.50 -15.42 -17.36
N HIS A 299 2.64 -14.92 -18.26
CA HIS A 299 1.47 -14.13 -17.88
C HIS A 299 0.47 -14.97 -17.08
N SER A 300 0.20 -16.22 -17.48
CA SER A 300 -0.72 -17.09 -16.75
C SER A 300 -0.22 -17.46 -15.37
N GLY A 301 1.10 -17.63 -15.19
CA GLY A 301 1.73 -17.86 -13.88
C GLY A 301 1.48 -16.72 -12.90
N THR A 302 1.66 -15.47 -13.34
CA THR A 302 1.39 -14.28 -12.49
C THR A 302 -0.11 -14.10 -12.21
N MET A 303 -0.96 -14.43 -13.18
CA MET A 303 -2.42 -14.29 -13.06
C MET A 303 -3.11 -15.51 -12.42
N ALA A 304 -2.34 -16.53 -12.02
CA ALA A 304 -2.89 -17.75 -11.46
C ALA A 304 -3.58 -17.46 -10.11
N MET A 305 -4.79 -17.99 -9.93
CA MET A 305 -5.54 -17.85 -8.69
C MET A 305 -6.09 -19.21 -8.28
N ALA A 306 -5.59 -19.75 -7.17
CA ALA A 306 -6.10 -20.99 -6.61
C ALA A 306 -7.57 -20.83 -6.18
N PRO A 307 -8.40 -21.89 -6.23
CA PRO A 307 -9.76 -21.84 -5.72
C PRO A 307 -9.80 -21.40 -4.25
N GLY A 308 -10.53 -20.32 -3.96
CA GLY A 308 -10.60 -19.72 -2.62
C GLY A 308 -9.48 -18.73 -2.28
N GLY A 309 -8.49 -18.53 -3.18
CA GLY A 309 -7.49 -17.48 -3.07
C GLY A 309 -7.95 -16.14 -3.65
N PHE A 310 -7.24 -15.08 -3.32
CA PHE A 310 -7.45 -13.75 -3.88
C PHE A 310 -6.12 -13.26 -4.49
N ASN A 311 -6.05 -13.17 -5.82
CA ASN A 311 -4.89 -12.64 -6.53
C ASN A 311 -5.21 -11.21 -7.05
N PRO A 312 -4.57 -10.16 -6.51
CA PRO A 312 -4.79 -8.77 -6.93
C PRO A 312 -4.61 -8.55 -8.43
N TYR A 313 -3.62 -9.21 -9.04
CA TYR A 313 -3.34 -9.11 -10.48
C TYR A 313 -4.51 -9.60 -11.31
N LYS A 314 -5.00 -10.82 -11.01
CA LYS A 314 -6.13 -11.45 -11.69
C LYS A 314 -7.42 -10.65 -11.51
N VAL A 315 -7.70 -10.20 -10.29
CA VAL A 315 -8.92 -9.44 -10.01
C VAL A 315 -8.89 -8.08 -10.69
N GLY A 316 -7.75 -7.37 -10.61
CA GLY A 316 -7.58 -6.05 -11.20
C GLY A 316 -7.72 -6.06 -12.72
N ILE A 317 -7.00 -6.95 -13.42
CA ILE A 317 -7.05 -7.00 -14.89
C ILE A 317 -8.44 -7.39 -15.41
N GLU A 318 -9.09 -8.38 -14.79
CA GLU A 318 -10.41 -8.83 -15.23
C GLU A 318 -11.49 -7.78 -14.95
N LEU A 319 -11.40 -7.06 -13.83
CA LEU A 319 -12.30 -5.93 -13.57
C LEU A 319 -12.12 -4.82 -14.60
N LEU A 320 -10.89 -4.46 -14.97
CA LEU A 320 -10.65 -3.45 -16.00
C LEU A 320 -11.19 -3.90 -17.37
N ARG A 321 -10.96 -5.16 -17.77
CA ARG A 321 -11.54 -5.73 -18.99
C ARG A 321 -13.07 -5.72 -18.97
N ASP A 322 -13.67 -6.04 -17.82
CA ASP A 322 -15.13 -5.98 -17.65
C ASP A 322 -15.67 -4.55 -17.74
N ILE A 323 -14.99 -3.56 -17.13
CA ILE A 323 -15.36 -2.15 -17.23
C ILE A 323 -15.29 -1.67 -18.69
N GLU A 324 -14.20 -1.98 -19.40
CA GLU A 324 -14.07 -1.61 -20.82
C GLU A 324 -15.21 -2.21 -21.65
N ARG A 325 -15.50 -3.49 -21.46
CA ARG A 325 -16.60 -4.21 -22.12
C ARG A 325 -17.95 -3.56 -21.83
N ARG A 326 -18.27 -3.32 -20.55
CA ARG A 326 -19.57 -2.74 -20.13
C ARG A 326 -19.77 -1.35 -20.72
N TRP A 327 -18.75 -0.50 -20.69
CA TRP A 327 -18.86 0.85 -21.23
C TRP A 327 -18.85 0.91 -22.76
N ASN A 328 -18.19 -0.03 -23.44
CA ASN A 328 -18.27 -0.17 -24.89
C ASN A 328 -19.68 -0.59 -25.34
N LYS A 329 -20.30 -1.54 -24.64
CA LYS A 329 -21.65 -2.03 -24.94
C LYS A 329 -22.78 -1.17 -24.39
N GLY A 330 -22.49 -0.22 -23.49
CA GLY A 330 -23.49 0.60 -22.82
C GLY A 330 -24.28 -0.15 -21.73
N GLN A 331 -23.66 -1.15 -21.08
CA GLN A 331 -24.23 -1.95 -19.99
C GLN A 331 -24.05 -1.24 -18.62
N PHE A 332 -24.53 0.00 -18.53
CA PHE A 332 -24.46 0.80 -17.31
C PHE A 332 -25.66 1.77 -17.24
N GLY A 333 -25.97 2.23 -16.03
CA GLY A 333 -27.06 3.16 -15.77
C GLY A 333 -28.43 2.51 -15.66
N LYS A 334 -29.44 3.35 -15.45
CA LYS A 334 -30.81 2.95 -15.10
C LYS A 334 -31.43 1.95 -16.09
N GLU A 335 -31.27 2.20 -17.38
CA GLU A 335 -31.86 1.36 -18.43
C GLU A 335 -31.29 -0.07 -18.44
N TRP A 336 -30.02 -0.24 -18.06
CA TRP A 336 -29.40 -1.56 -17.91
C TRP A 336 -29.81 -2.25 -16.61
N GLU A 337 -29.83 -1.51 -15.50
CA GLU A 337 -30.16 -2.04 -14.16
C GLU A 337 -31.63 -2.48 -14.05
N GLU A 338 -32.54 -1.78 -14.71
CA GLU A 338 -33.98 -2.08 -14.71
C GLU A 338 -34.39 -3.10 -15.79
N CYS A 339 -33.48 -3.53 -16.66
CA CYS A 339 -33.76 -4.51 -17.69
C CYS A 339 -34.01 -5.89 -17.06
N THR A 340 -35.26 -6.35 -17.06
CA THR A 340 -35.66 -7.66 -16.50
C THR A 340 -35.67 -8.78 -17.55
N ASP A 341 -35.66 -8.45 -18.85
CA ASP A 341 -35.60 -9.44 -19.92
C ASP A 341 -34.15 -9.95 -20.11
N LEU A 342 -33.97 -11.26 -19.89
CA LEU A 342 -32.69 -11.94 -20.05
C LEU A 342 -32.18 -11.91 -21.50
N ARG A 343 -33.06 -12.02 -22.51
CA ARG A 343 -32.65 -12.01 -23.92
C ARG A 343 -32.15 -10.65 -24.37
N GLU A 344 -32.78 -9.59 -23.85
CA GLU A 344 -32.35 -8.22 -24.11
C GLU A 344 -31.01 -7.93 -23.42
N ARG A 345 -30.80 -8.41 -22.19
CA ARG A 345 -29.51 -8.27 -21.49
C ARG A 345 -28.36 -8.99 -22.19
N GLU A 346 -28.59 -10.20 -22.70
CA GLU A 346 -27.56 -10.97 -23.40
C GLU A 346 -27.13 -10.30 -24.72
N ASN A 347 -28.08 -9.74 -25.47
CA ASN A 347 -27.83 -9.09 -26.76
C ASN A 347 -27.58 -7.58 -26.63
N TRP A 348 -27.41 -7.07 -25.42
CA TRP A 348 -27.23 -5.64 -25.19
C TRP A 348 -25.91 -5.14 -25.75
N ASP A 349 -25.99 -4.38 -26.84
CA ASP A 349 -24.86 -3.68 -27.43
C ASP A 349 -25.30 -2.38 -28.10
N ARG A 350 -25.06 -1.26 -27.40
CA ARG A 350 -25.30 0.10 -27.90
C ARG A 350 -24.12 0.67 -28.67
N LYS A 351 -23.00 -0.06 -28.79
CA LYS A 351 -21.77 0.33 -29.50
C LYS A 351 -21.30 1.74 -29.14
N LEU A 352 -21.34 2.09 -27.85
CA LEU A 352 -20.97 3.43 -27.39
C LEU A 352 -19.47 3.70 -27.51
N GLY A 353 -18.62 2.65 -27.45
CA GLY A 353 -17.17 2.80 -27.59
C GLY A 353 -16.48 3.60 -26.48
N LYS A 354 -17.15 3.80 -25.34
CA LYS A 354 -16.68 4.64 -24.22
C LYS A 354 -15.79 3.92 -23.20
N GLY A 355 -15.45 2.65 -23.45
CA GLY A 355 -14.69 1.81 -22.52
C GLY A 355 -13.34 2.42 -22.16
N ARG A 356 -12.58 2.87 -23.16
CA ARG A 356 -11.26 3.47 -22.95
C ARG A 356 -11.32 4.76 -22.13
N GLU A 357 -12.24 5.66 -22.44
CA GLU A 357 -12.45 6.89 -21.66
C GLU A 357 -12.74 6.56 -20.19
N LYS A 358 -13.61 5.56 -19.95
CA LYS A 358 -13.93 5.12 -18.59
C LYS A 358 -12.71 4.55 -17.86
N LEU A 359 -11.88 3.74 -18.51
CA LEU A 359 -10.67 3.19 -17.91
C LEU A 359 -9.72 4.27 -17.40
N PHE A 360 -9.45 5.30 -18.21
CA PHE A 360 -8.60 6.43 -17.80
C PHE A 360 -9.23 7.26 -16.67
N GLN A 361 -10.56 7.40 -16.65
CA GLN A 361 -11.26 8.00 -15.50
C GLN A 361 -11.08 7.18 -14.23
N VAL A 362 -11.26 5.85 -14.32
CA VAL A 362 -11.16 4.92 -13.18
C VAL A 362 -9.76 4.97 -12.59
N ARG A 363 -8.72 4.87 -13.44
CA ARG A 363 -7.31 5.02 -13.04
C ARG A 363 -7.06 6.28 -12.22
N ARG A 364 -7.67 7.41 -12.59
CA ARG A 364 -7.39 8.70 -11.97
C ARG A 364 -7.97 8.84 -10.56
N VAL A 365 -9.17 8.30 -10.32
CA VAL A 365 -9.99 8.66 -9.15
C VAL A 365 -10.00 7.56 -8.07
N TYR A 366 -10.10 6.30 -8.47
CA TYR A 366 -10.41 5.25 -7.52
C TYR A 366 -9.15 4.78 -6.75
N ASN A 367 -9.37 4.32 -5.51
CA ASN A 367 -8.47 3.40 -4.80
C ASN A 367 -9.11 2.01 -4.77
N ASP A 368 -8.45 1.00 -4.20
CA ASP A 368 -8.95 -0.37 -4.19
C ASP A 368 -10.31 -0.51 -3.50
N VAL A 369 -10.53 0.20 -2.39
CA VAL A 369 -11.80 0.16 -1.66
C VAL A 369 -12.94 0.67 -2.55
N MET A 370 -12.77 1.85 -3.16
CA MET A 370 -13.77 2.42 -4.06
C MET A 370 -13.93 1.59 -5.34
N PHE A 371 -12.84 1.04 -5.86
CA PHE A 371 -12.83 0.26 -7.09
C PHE A 371 -13.60 -1.06 -6.94
N ILE A 372 -13.35 -1.77 -5.84
CA ILE A 372 -14.09 -2.98 -5.50
C ILE A 372 -15.54 -2.65 -5.16
N ASP A 373 -15.79 -1.56 -4.44
CA ASP A 373 -17.16 -1.18 -4.09
C ASP A 373 -18.01 -0.80 -5.31
N GLU A 374 -17.45 -0.09 -6.28
CA GLU A 374 -18.19 0.32 -7.47
C GLU A 374 -18.31 -0.80 -8.52
N PHE A 375 -17.22 -1.52 -8.80
CA PHE A 375 -17.14 -2.35 -10.01
C PHE A 375 -17.25 -3.86 -9.79
N LEU A 376 -17.05 -4.35 -8.56
CA LEU A 376 -17.24 -5.76 -8.24
C LEU A 376 -18.73 -6.07 -8.14
N THR A 377 -19.26 -6.84 -9.10
CA THR A 377 -20.66 -7.30 -9.13
C THR A 377 -20.76 -8.81 -8.93
N GLU A 378 -21.97 -9.28 -8.59
CA GLU A 378 -22.23 -10.71 -8.42
C GLU A 378 -22.01 -11.46 -9.73
N GLU A 379 -22.47 -10.89 -10.86
CA GLU A 379 -22.29 -11.46 -12.19
C GLU A 379 -20.81 -11.61 -12.54
N PHE A 380 -19.99 -10.62 -12.22
CA PHE A 380 -18.55 -10.67 -12.43
C PHE A 380 -17.91 -11.83 -11.67
N CYS A 381 -18.25 -12.00 -10.39
CA CYS A 381 -17.69 -13.05 -9.58
C CYS A 381 -18.15 -14.46 -10.01
N VAL A 382 -19.39 -14.60 -10.49
CA VAL A 382 -19.89 -15.85 -11.08
C VAL A 382 -19.15 -16.17 -12.38
N GLN A 383 -18.99 -15.19 -13.28
CA GLN A 383 -18.26 -15.37 -14.55
C GLN A 383 -16.80 -15.76 -14.32
N ASN A 384 -16.15 -15.16 -13.33
CA ASN A 384 -14.74 -15.39 -13.02
C ASN A 384 -14.50 -16.49 -11.95
N LYS A 385 -15.55 -17.21 -11.54
CA LYS A 385 -15.48 -18.32 -10.55
C LYS A 385 -14.75 -17.92 -9.25
N MET A 386 -14.99 -16.70 -8.76
CA MET A 386 -14.26 -16.12 -7.62
C MET A 386 -14.79 -16.55 -6.24
N PHE A 387 -15.94 -17.23 -6.16
CA PHE A 387 -16.55 -17.55 -4.86
C PHE A 387 -16.14 -18.90 -4.28
N VAL A 388 -16.10 -18.90 -2.94
CA VAL A 388 -15.86 -20.04 -2.06
C VAL A 388 -16.92 -21.12 -2.30
N TYR A 389 -16.45 -22.26 -2.76
CA TYR A 389 -17.21 -23.48 -2.63
C TYR A 389 -17.28 -23.87 -1.16
N GLN A 390 -18.45 -23.84 -0.54
CA GLN A 390 -18.64 -24.43 0.78
C GLN A 390 -18.83 -25.93 0.59
N PHE A 391 -17.97 -26.74 1.22
CA PHE A 391 -18.16 -28.19 1.23
C PHE A 391 -19.43 -28.51 2.03
N ASN A 392 -20.50 -28.86 1.32
CA ASN A 392 -21.75 -29.26 1.95
C ASN A 392 -21.57 -30.68 2.50
N LYS A 393 -21.40 -30.79 3.82
CA LYS A 393 -21.23 -32.08 4.53
C LYS A 393 -22.40 -33.06 4.30
N ARG A 394 -23.57 -32.58 3.87
CA ARG A 394 -24.76 -33.40 3.62
C ARG A 394 -24.80 -33.97 2.19
N THR A 395 -24.28 -33.25 1.20
CA THR A 395 -24.27 -33.68 -0.21
C THR A 395 -22.90 -34.18 -0.66
N GLY A 396 -21.86 -34.01 0.16
CA GLY A 396 -20.48 -34.42 -0.15
C GLY A 396 -19.87 -33.61 -1.31
N ARG A 397 -20.47 -32.48 -1.67
CA ARG A 397 -20.07 -31.65 -2.81
C ARG A 397 -19.78 -30.22 -2.36
N PHE A 398 -18.89 -29.61 -3.10
CA PHE A 398 -18.60 -28.19 -3.06
C PHE A 398 -19.77 -27.43 -3.69
N GLU A 399 -20.57 -26.75 -2.85
CA GLU A 399 -21.71 -25.93 -3.28
C GLU A 399 -21.32 -24.45 -3.26
N ILE A 400 -21.72 -23.71 -4.30
CA ILE A 400 -21.50 -22.26 -4.39
C ILE A 400 -22.36 -21.60 -3.31
N ASN A 401 -21.75 -20.99 -2.31
CA ASN A 401 -22.48 -20.18 -1.34
C ASN A 401 -22.66 -18.76 -1.92
N THR A 402 -23.57 -18.62 -2.88
CA THR A 402 -24.00 -17.34 -3.50
C THR A 402 -24.95 -16.55 -2.61
N LYS A 403 -25.42 -17.10 -1.47
CA LYS A 403 -26.57 -16.55 -0.75
C LYS A 403 -26.32 -15.21 -0.04
N ASP A 404 -25.08 -14.71 0.00
CA ASP A 404 -24.81 -13.38 0.55
C ASP A 404 -23.60 -12.69 -0.09
N PHE A 405 -23.69 -12.37 -1.39
CA PHE A 405 -22.68 -11.56 -2.09
C PHE A 405 -22.37 -10.26 -1.33
N LYS A 406 -23.39 -9.63 -0.74
CA LYS A 406 -23.24 -8.39 0.02
C LYS A 406 -22.35 -8.59 1.24
N ALA A 407 -22.53 -9.67 2.01
CA ALA A 407 -21.64 -9.97 3.14
C ALA A 407 -20.20 -10.29 2.70
N ILE A 408 -20.02 -11.02 1.59
CA ILE A 408 -18.68 -11.33 1.07
C ILE A 408 -17.97 -10.04 0.66
N LYS A 409 -18.66 -9.16 -0.08
CA LYS A 409 -18.14 -7.87 -0.50
C LYS A 409 -17.82 -6.97 0.70
N ALA A 410 -18.70 -6.90 1.68
CA ALA A 410 -18.45 -6.14 2.92
C ALA A 410 -17.21 -6.65 3.67
N LYS A 411 -17.01 -7.97 3.74
CA LYS A 411 -15.81 -8.56 4.36
C LYS A 411 -14.54 -8.20 3.58
N LEU A 412 -14.58 -8.28 2.25
CA LEU A 412 -13.45 -7.90 1.40
C LEU A 412 -13.10 -6.41 1.56
N LEU A 413 -14.10 -5.53 1.53
CA LEU A 413 -13.92 -4.08 1.74
C LEU A 413 -13.36 -3.76 3.13
N PHE A 414 -13.83 -4.47 4.17
CA PHE A 414 -13.30 -4.32 5.53
C PHE A 414 -11.81 -4.70 5.59
N GLN A 415 -11.42 -5.81 4.97
CA GLN A 415 -10.00 -6.20 4.89
C GLN A 415 -9.17 -5.13 4.16
N LEU A 416 -9.67 -4.56 3.06
CA LEU A 416 -8.96 -3.53 2.30
C LEU A 416 -8.86 -2.18 3.05
N THR A 417 -9.75 -1.90 4.00
CA THR A 417 -9.81 -0.60 4.71
C THR A 417 -8.55 -0.32 5.55
N ASN A 418 -7.89 -1.36 6.08
CA ASN A 418 -6.65 -1.24 6.85
C ASN A 418 -5.56 -2.23 6.37
N PHE A 419 -5.56 -2.58 5.08
CA PHE A 419 -4.58 -3.50 4.48
C PHE A 419 -4.52 -4.89 5.16
N GLY A 420 -5.63 -5.33 5.76
CA GLY A 420 -5.71 -6.59 6.51
C GLY A 420 -5.13 -6.54 7.92
N ASN A 421 -4.62 -5.38 8.36
CA ASN A 421 -4.11 -5.22 9.72
C ASN A 421 -5.26 -5.03 10.71
N PRO A 422 -5.20 -5.70 11.88
CA PRO A 422 -6.13 -5.41 12.97
C PRO A 422 -6.00 -3.93 13.39
N ILE A 423 -7.15 -3.31 13.69
CA ILE A 423 -7.23 -1.96 14.29
C ILE A 423 -7.27 -2.12 15.80
#